data_AF-A0A059F265-F1
#
_entry.id   AF-A0A059F265-F1
#
_cell.length_a   1.000
_cell.length_b   1.000
_cell.length_c   1.000
_cell.angle_alpha   90.00
_cell.angle_beta   90.00
_cell.angle_gamma   90.00
#
_symmetry.space_group_name_H-M   'P 1'
#
loop_
_entity.id
_entity.type
_entity.pdbx_description
1 polymer ?
#
loop_
_entity_poly.entity_id
_entity_poly.type
_entity_poly.pdbx_seq_one_letter_code
_entity_poly.pdbx_strand_id
1 'polypeptide(L)'
;MICLFIFLSRIFSFEVSLNLESKDGYFTAIIIPQTRKIVREVEIMVESSMDLFESSTNIFKKSCQFVKEIENRQDKYASYKVIIPSNIPSNKYIVLVVYCGNQYVYAPPLYKNDDGEIVEVKNFNDKK
;
A
#
# COMPACT_ATOMS: atom_id res chain seq x y z
N MET A 1 21.53 18.82 -27.11
CA MET A 1 20.31 18.10 -26.68
C MET A 1 20.51 17.50 -25.28
N ILE A 2 20.54 18.33 -24.23
CA ILE A 2 20.79 17.88 -22.85
C ILE A 2 19.56 18.11 -21.94
N CYS A 3 18.60 18.96 -22.35
CA CYS A 3 17.42 19.27 -21.55
C CYS A 3 16.30 18.22 -21.56
N LEU A 4 16.43 17.11 -22.32
CA LEU A 4 15.37 16.11 -22.42
C LEU A 4 15.41 15.04 -21.30
N PHE A 5 16.57 14.82 -20.66
CA PHE A 5 16.73 13.75 -19.67
C PHE A 5 16.22 14.11 -18.26
N ILE A 6 16.17 15.39 -17.91
CA ILE A 6 15.69 15.84 -16.58
C ILE A 6 14.15 15.81 -16.51
N PHE A 7 13.46 15.88 -17.66
CA PHE A 7 12.01 15.77 -17.71
C PHE A 7 11.52 14.32 -17.60
N LEU A 8 12.33 13.34 -18.00
CA LEU A 8 11.98 11.91 -17.93
C LEU A 8 12.13 11.32 -16.52
N SER A 9 13.02 11.85 -15.69
CA SER A 9 13.17 11.40 -14.30
C SER A 9 12.04 11.86 -13.36
N ARG A 10 11.19 12.80 -13.78
CA ARG A 10 10.00 13.22 -13.02
C ARG A 10 8.74 12.39 -13.29
N ILE A 11 8.78 11.40 -14.18
CA ILE A 11 7.54 10.79 -14.69
C ILE A 11 7.07 9.57 -13.88
N PHE A 12 7.91 8.82 -13.15
CA PHE A 12 7.45 7.55 -12.55
C PHE A 12 8.16 7.13 -11.25
N SER A 13 8.28 8.00 -10.25
CA SER A 13 8.30 7.44 -8.89
C SER A 13 6.86 7.09 -8.54
N PHE A 14 6.51 5.83 -8.82
CA PHE A 14 5.22 5.26 -8.45
C PHE A 14 5.34 4.71 -7.02
N GLU A 15 5.63 5.60 -6.08
CA GLU A 15 5.72 5.28 -4.65
C GLU A 15 4.34 5.40 -3.98
N VAL A 16 4.13 4.64 -2.92
CA VAL A 16 2.93 4.74 -2.07
C VAL A 16 3.37 5.09 -0.67
N SER A 17 2.88 6.21 -0.17
CA SER A 17 2.99 6.52 1.26
C SER A 17 1.86 5.82 2.01
N LEU A 18 2.14 5.36 3.22
CA LEU A 18 1.20 4.64 4.07
C LEU A 18 1.07 5.36 5.41
N ASN A 19 -0.15 5.56 5.87
CA ASN A 19 -0.45 5.94 7.25
C ASN A 19 -1.42 4.93 7.84
N LEU A 20 -1.26 4.59 9.12
CA LEU A 20 -2.08 3.61 9.81
C LEU A 20 -2.91 4.31 10.89
N GLU A 21 -4.22 4.09 10.83
CA GLU A 21 -5.15 4.51 11.87
C GLU A 21 -5.80 3.27 12.50
N SER A 22 -5.93 3.29 13.83
CA SER A 22 -6.66 2.26 14.57
C SER A 22 -7.84 2.92 15.27
N LYS A 23 -9.06 2.48 14.94
CA LYS A 23 -10.29 2.96 15.58
C LYS A 23 -11.28 1.80 15.72
N ASP A 24 -11.84 1.65 16.91
CA ASP A 24 -12.90 0.67 17.22
C ASP A 24 -12.55 -0.79 16.85
N GLY A 25 -11.26 -1.17 16.97
CA GLY A 25 -10.78 -2.53 16.68
C GLY A 25 -10.58 -2.85 15.18
N TYR A 26 -10.76 -1.85 14.31
CA TYR A 26 -10.44 -1.95 12.89
C TYR A 26 -9.16 -1.16 12.59
N PHE A 27 -8.27 -1.79 11.83
CA PHE A 27 -7.08 -1.12 11.29
C PHE A 27 -7.40 -0.59 9.90
N THR A 28 -7.16 0.70 9.71
CA THR A 28 -7.33 1.37 8.42
C THR A 28 -5.96 1.83 7.93
N ALA A 29 -5.60 1.36 6.74
CA ALA A 29 -4.46 1.88 6.00
C ALA A 29 -4.92 3.02 5.09
N ILE A 30 -4.33 4.19 5.26
CA ILE A 30 -4.45 5.31 4.34
C ILE A 30 -3.26 5.22 3.38
N ILE A 31 -3.55 4.89 2.13
CA ILE A 31 -2.55 4.85 1.06
C ILE A 31 -2.60 6.16 0.26
N ILE A 32 -1.42 6.70 -0.06
CA ILE A 32 -1.27 7.90 -0.88
C ILE A 32 -0.31 7.57 -2.02
N PRO A 33 -0.83 7.12 -3.17
CA PRO A 33 -0.02 6.91 -4.36
C PRO A 33 0.52 8.24 -4.87
N GLN A 34 1.83 8.36 -5.06
CA GLN A 34 2.51 9.58 -5.55
C GLN A 34 2.32 9.76 -7.07
N THR A 35 1.11 9.50 -7.57
CA THR A 35 0.75 9.55 -8.98
C THR A 35 -0.56 10.28 -9.20
N ARG A 36 -0.74 10.81 -10.42
CA ARG A 36 -2.02 11.39 -10.88
C ARG A 36 -2.98 10.35 -11.45
N LYS A 37 -2.54 9.10 -11.60
CA LYS A 37 -3.40 8.00 -12.07
C LYS A 37 -4.42 7.64 -10.99
N ILE A 38 -5.62 7.27 -11.43
CA ILE A 38 -6.68 6.82 -10.54
C ILE A 38 -6.35 5.39 -10.06
N VAL A 39 -6.45 5.16 -8.75
CA VAL A 39 -6.45 3.80 -8.16
C VAL A 39 -7.72 3.09 -8.61
N ARG A 40 -7.57 1.95 -9.27
CA ARG A 40 -8.68 1.10 -9.70
C ARG A 40 -9.03 0.04 -8.67
N GLU A 41 -7.99 -0.48 -8.03
CA GLU A 41 -8.09 -1.62 -7.13
C GLU A 41 -6.93 -1.60 -6.13
N VAL A 42 -7.19 -2.15 -4.94
CA VAL A 42 -6.20 -2.46 -3.93
C VAL A 42 -6.47 -3.90 -3.49
N GLU A 43 -5.48 -4.75 -3.63
CA GLU A 43 -5.51 -6.13 -3.13
C GLU A 43 -4.71 -6.20 -1.83
N ILE A 44 -5.20 -6.98 -0.87
CA ILE A 44 -4.44 -7.33 0.34
C ILE A 44 -3.79 -8.70 0.11
N MET A 45 -2.49 -8.82 0.35
CA MET A 45 -1.76 -10.09 0.36
C MET A 45 -1.32 -10.39 1.79
N VAL A 46 -1.39 -11.65 2.20
CA VAL A 46 -1.03 -12.07 3.56
C VAL A 46 -0.09 -13.26 3.48
N GLU A 47 1.10 -13.15 4.08
CA GLU A 47 2.12 -14.20 4.02
C GLU A 47 2.81 -14.46 5.35
N SER A 48 3.41 -15.65 5.48
CA SER A 48 4.23 -16.03 6.64
C SER A 48 5.65 -15.45 6.58
N SER A 49 6.12 -15.09 5.39
CA SER A 49 7.47 -14.57 5.16
C SER A 49 7.44 -13.45 4.14
N MET A 50 8.27 -12.44 4.35
CA MET A 50 8.40 -11.29 3.46
C MET A 50 8.92 -11.68 2.06
N ASP A 51 9.78 -12.69 1.96
CA ASP A 51 10.40 -13.08 0.69
C ASP A 51 9.42 -13.77 -0.28
N LEU A 52 8.24 -14.15 0.21
CA LEU A 52 7.26 -14.92 -0.57
C LEU A 52 6.29 -14.04 -1.35
N PHE A 53 6.24 -12.72 -1.14
CA PHE A 53 5.24 -11.87 -1.81
C PHE A 53 5.39 -11.79 -3.33
N GLU A 54 6.62 -11.87 -3.85
CA GLU A 54 6.86 -11.84 -5.31
C GLU A 54 6.57 -13.18 -6.00
N SER A 55 6.53 -14.28 -5.24
CA SER A 55 6.38 -15.65 -5.76
C SER A 55 5.11 -16.37 -5.31
N SER A 56 4.35 -15.78 -4.38
CA SER A 56 3.19 -16.42 -3.76
C SER A 56 1.96 -16.41 -4.67
N THR A 57 1.34 -17.59 -4.77
CA THR A 57 0.00 -17.81 -5.33
C THR A 57 -1.10 -17.83 -4.27
N ASN A 58 -0.78 -17.82 -2.97
CA ASN A 58 -1.75 -17.82 -1.87
C ASN A 58 -2.17 -16.39 -1.51
N ILE A 59 -2.77 -15.73 -2.50
CA ILE A 59 -3.23 -14.36 -2.39
C ILE A 59 -4.58 -14.36 -1.66
N PHE A 60 -4.64 -13.82 -0.45
CA PHE A 60 -5.92 -13.51 0.20
C PHE A 60 -6.59 -12.32 -0.51
N LYS A 61 -7.13 -12.53 -1.72
CA LYS A 61 -7.78 -11.49 -2.51
C LYS A 61 -9.07 -11.05 -1.86
N LYS A 62 -9.01 -10.02 -1.02
CA LYS A 62 -10.20 -9.29 -0.57
C LYS A 62 -10.13 -7.88 -1.12
N SER A 63 -11.03 -7.57 -2.05
CA SER A 63 -11.26 -6.20 -2.52
C SER A 63 -11.78 -5.38 -1.35
N CYS A 64 -10.97 -4.46 -0.83
CA CYS A 64 -11.39 -3.59 0.25
C CYS A 64 -12.39 -2.53 -0.25
N GLN A 65 -13.21 -1.99 0.68
CA GLN A 65 -14.06 -0.85 0.36
C GLN A 65 -13.18 0.38 0.15
N PHE A 66 -13.31 0.98 -1.04
CA PHE A 66 -12.61 2.19 -1.44
C PHE A 66 -13.40 3.40 -1.00
N VAL A 67 -12.88 4.17 -0.04
CA VAL A 67 -13.33 5.55 0.18
C VAL A 67 -12.23 6.47 -0.32
N LYS A 68 -12.50 7.16 -1.42
CA LYS A 68 -11.63 8.23 -1.90
C LYS A 68 -11.84 9.42 -0.97
N GLU A 69 -10.80 9.75 -0.20
CA GLU A 69 -10.79 11.00 0.53
C GLU A 69 -10.00 12.03 -0.29
N ILE A 70 -10.67 13.14 -0.60
CA ILE A 70 -9.98 14.36 -1.04
C ILE A 70 -10.15 15.30 0.14
N GLU A 71 -9.35 15.13 1.19
CA GLU A 71 -9.50 15.97 2.39
C GLU A 71 -9.06 17.41 2.15
N ASN A 72 -8.21 17.71 1.15
CA ASN A 72 -7.87 19.09 0.82
C ASN A 72 -7.56 19.33 -0.67
N ARG A 73 -8.00 20.49 -1.19
CA ARG A 73 -7.58 21.00 -2.52
C ARG A 73 -6.08 21.32 -2.59
N GLN A 74 -5.35 21.23 -1.47
CA GLN A 74 -3.91 21.45 -1.39
C GLN A 74 -3.08 20.17 -1.55
N ASP A 75 -3.68 18.99 -1.37
CA ASP A 75 -2.95 17.74 -1.51
C ASP A 75 -2.70 17.42 -2.98
N LYS A 76 -1.42 17.27 -3.32
CA LYS A 76 -0.95 17.03 -4.69
C LYS A 76 -1.46 15.69 -5.26
N TYR A 77 -1.80 14.74 -4.39
CA TYR A 77 -2.19 13.37 -4.73
C TYR A 77 -3.39 12.93 -3.89
N ALA A 78 -4.23 12.05 -4.44
CA ALA A 78 -5.41 11.54 -3.74
C ALA A 78 -5.03 10.47 -2.70
N SER A 79 -5.69 10.50 -1.54
CA SER A 79 -5.59 9.45 -0.53
C SER A 79 -6.75 8.45 -0.66
N TYR A 80 -6.49 7.21 -0.25
CA TYR A 80 -7.46 6.13 -0.27
C TYR A 80 -7.42 5.38 1.05
N LYS A 81 -8.60 5.16 1.65
CA LYS A 81 -8.74 4.34 2.85
C LYS A 81 -8.97 2.88 2.48
N VAL A 82 -8.21 2.00 3.13
CA VAL A 82 -8.25 0.55 2.97
C VAL A 82 -8.44 -0.06 4.35
N ILE A 83 -9.60 -0.70 4.56
CA ILE A 83 -9.87 -1.40 5.83
C ILE A 83 -9.17 -2.75 5.79
N ILE A 84 -8.28 -2.99 6.76
CA ILE A 84 -7.59 -4.27 6.92
C ILE A 84 -8.49 -5.21 7.74
N PRO A 85 -8.81 -6.42 7.21
CA PRO A 85 -9.64 -7.37 7.94
C PRO A 85 -9.03 -7.77 9.28
N SER A 86 -9.81 -7.65 10.37
CA SER A 86 -9.36 -7.98 11.73
C SER A 86 -9.06 -9.47 11.92
N ASN A 87 -9.65 -10.33 11.08
CA ASN A 87 -9.50 -11.80 11.13
C ASN A 87 -8.21 -12.32 10.48
N ILE A 88 -7.31 -11.46 10.01
CA ILE A 88 -5.96 -11.89 9.57
C ILE A 88 -5.25 -12.55 10.77
N PRO A 89 -4.64 -13.75 10.62
CA PRO A 89 -3.91 -14.39 11.71
C PRO A 89 -2.73 -13.55 12.20
N SER A 90 -2.39 -13.67 13.48
CA SER A 90 -1.16 -13.11 14.05
C SER A 90 0.08 -13.76 13.44
N ASN A 91 1.22 -13.08 13.56
CA ASN A 91 2.51 -13.45 12.95
C ASN A 91 2.45 -13.61 11.44
N LYS A 92 1.77 -12.65 10.79
CA LYS A 92 1.66 -12.58 9.34
C LYS A 92 2.06 -11.20 8.84
N TYR A 93 2.76 -11.19 7.72
CA TYR A 93 3.00 -10.00 6.94
C TYR A 93 1.78 -9.70 6.08
N ILE A 94 1.48 -8.43 5.93
CA ILE A 94 0.36 -7.92 5.14
C ILE A 94 0.94 -6.92 4.14
N VAL A 95 0.66 -7.12 2.85
CA VAL A 95 1.10 -6.24 1.78
C VAL A 95 -0.11 -5.72 1.02
N LEU A 96 -0.12 -4.42 0.73
CA LEU A 96 -1.17 -3.81 -0.08
C LEU A 96 -0.64 -3.62 -1.50
N VAL A 97 -1.27 -4.26 -2.48
CA VAL A 97 -0.98 -4.08 -3.89
C VAL A 97 -1.92 -3.01 -4.44
N VAL A 98 -1.38 -1.88 -4.87
CA VAL A 98 -2.16 -0.73 -5.35
C VAL A 98 -2.09 -0.65 -6.86
N TYR A 99 -3.22 -0.88 -7.53
CA TYR A 99 -3.33 -0.83 -8.98
C TYR A 99 -3.78 0.56 -9.45
N CYS A 100 -2.89 1.27 -10.16
CA CYS A 100 -3.18 2.58 -10.75
C CYS A 100 -3.09 2.52 -12.28
N GLY A 101 -4.24 2.55 -12.95
CA GLY A 101 -4.32 2.34 -14.40
C GLY A 101 -3.94 0.90 -14.79
N ASN A 102 -2.82 0.72 -15.50
CA ASN A 102 -2.29 -0.59 -15.93
C ASN A 102 -0.99 -0.97 -15.20
N GLN A 103 -0.66 -0.29 -14.10
CA GLN A 103 0.54 -0.53 -13.29
C GLN A 103 0.11 -0.83 -11.85
N TYR A 104 0.94 -1.59 -11.15
CA TYR A 104 0.76 -1.85 -9.72
C TYR A 104 2.04 -1.57 -8.95
N VAL A 105 1.89 -1.24 -7.67
CA VAL A 105 3.01 -1.10 -6.73
C VAL A 105 2.58 -1.58 -5.36
N TYR A 106 3.55 -2.00 -4.58
CA TYR A 106 3.36 -2.39 -3.19
C TYR A 106 3.47 -1.16 -2.28
N ALA A 107 2.49 -1.00 -1.39
CA ALA A 107 2.66 -0.13 -0.24
C ALA A 107 3.73 -0.71 0.72
N PRO A 108 4.30 0.11 1.61
CA PRO A 108 5.12 -0.38 2.71
C PRO A 108 4.46 -1.58 3.41
N PRO A 109 5.19 -2.69 3.61
CA PRO A 109 4.63 -3.88 4.23
C PRO A 109 4.27 -3.62 5.69
N LEU A 110 3.25 -4.35 6.13
CA LEU A 110 2.76 -4.35 7.49
C LEU A 110 3.01 -5.72 8.13
N TYR A 111 3.03 -5.77 9.45
CA TYR A 111 3.12 -7.00 10.22
C TYR A 111 2.07 -7.00 11.33
N LYS A 112 1.33 -8.10 11.45
CA LYS A 112 0.42 -8.33 12.58
C LYS A 112 1.14 -9.15 13.67
N ASN A 113 1.33 -8.56 14.84
CA ASN A 113 1.98 -9.23 15.98
C ASN A 113 1.01 -10.14 16.75
N ASP A 114 1.52 -10.88 17.75
CA ASP A 114 0.72 -11.77 18.59
C ASP A 114 -0.33 -11.05 19.44
N ASP A 115 -0.07 -9.80 19.80
CA ASP A 115 -1.02 -8.92 20.49
C ASP A 115 -2.16 -8.43 19.59
N GLY A 116 -2.10 -8.75 18.29
CA GLY A 116 -3.09 -8.39 17.29
C GLY A 116 -2.93 -6.98 16.72
N GLU A 117 -1.88 -6.27 17.10
CA GLU A 117 -1.52 -4.97 16.55
C GLU A 117 -0.94 -5.09 15.15
N ILE A 118 -1.16 -4.07 14.32
CA ILE A 118 -0.59 -3.97 12.98
C ILE A 118 0.41 -2.83 12.95
N VAL A 119 1.65 -3.15 12.61
CA VAL A 119 2.77 -2.20 12.55
C VAL A 119 3.39 -2.16 11.17
N GLU A 120 3.88 -0.98 10.76
CA GLU A 120 4.65 -0.82 9.53
C GLU A 120 6.05 -1.44 9.70
N VAL A 121 6.47 -2.23 8.71
CA VAL A 121 7.81 -2.81 8.67
C VAL A 121 8.76 -1.80 8.05
N LYS A 122 9.55 -1.13 8.88
CA LYS A 122 10.59 -0.20 8.44
C LYS A 122 11.73 -0.96 7.75
N ASN A 123 12.34 -0.36 6.73
CA ASN A 123 13.50 -0.85 5.95
C ASN A 123 13.21 -1.87 4.81
N PHE A 124 12.02 -1.83 4.20
CA PHE A 124 11.69 -2.69 3.04
C PHE A 124 12.53 -2.41 1.78
N ASN A 125 12.97 -1.16 1.57
CA ASN A 125 13.69 -0.75 0.35
C ASN A 125 15.23 -0.70 0.49
N ASP A 126 15.80 -0.99 1.66
CA ASP A 126 17.26 -0.87 1.89
C ASP A 126 18.09 -2.04 1.30
N LYS A 127 17.43 -3.00 0.65
CA LYS A 127 18.08 -4.14 -0.03
C LYS A 127 18.02 -4.05 -1.57
N LYS A 128 17.73 -2.88 -2.14
CA LYS A 128 17.74 -2.69 -3.60
C LYS A 128 19.09 -2.22 -4.13
#